data_AF-A0A2A9N871-F1
#
_entry.id   AF-A0A2A9N871-F1
#
_cell.length_a   1.000
_cell.length_b   1.000
_cell.length_c   1.000
_cell.angle_alpha   90.00
_cell.angle_beta   90.00
_cell.angle_gamma   90.00
#
_symmetry.space_group_name_H-M   'P 1'
#
loop_
_entity.id
_entity.type
_entity.pdbx_description
1 polymer ?
#
loop_
_entity_poly.entity_id
_entity_poly.type
_entity_poly.pdbx_seq_one_letter_code
_entity_poly.pdbx_strand_id
1 'polypeptide(L)'
;MPTLEDFHALSSLLCLLREKGFEINNVVYADKRRKGAQNLTVPGCVLVADFLRHDNKHGNNIVTQKYLEILQTHVDIIIVPKGEFPLISSNQLPKFVIELPRGELEYTGWMGSLSLAEWLNWKTPKIDITVITQNRPHSLTRLLSSLSHGLFYGDTVNVRVNLEQSSDSETLSIIDNFTWIHGVVAVHHRIIHGGLLPAVIESWYPHTNHDFVVLLEDDVELSPLFYGWIKMCVLRYRYGHSRNMSSQLFGISLYQQKHLELPINGRQRFNARSLFLQNDHPFPSTPYLSPVPCSWGAVYFPEHWREFHEYLSIRFSERVMDISRTIVPDVRSNSWAGSWKKYFIEFVFLRGYVMLYPNFDNFTSLSTNHLEVGSHVKHCTTGKKELFLLPLMDLRSTTAHDIGILHLPNRILPHFDSLPVVNLTGALTRMDHLQAVGLARRSELFGCSKEILPFNARSLMCLNNFD
;
A
#
# COMPACT_ATOMS: atom_id res chain seq x y z
N MET A 1 -25.38 7.60 -16.34
CA MET A 1 -26.17 8.08 -15.18
C MET A 1 -26.20 6.99 -14.12
N PRO A 2 -26.06 7.32 -12.83
CA PRO A 2 -26.15 6.34 -11.73
C PRO A 2 -27.55 5.74 -11.65
N THR A 3 -27.64 4.42 -11.53
CA THR A 3 -28.87 3.62 -11.51
C THR A 3 -29.20 3.16 -10.10
N LEU A 4 -30.38 2.53 -9.92
CA LEU A 4 -30.74 1.91 -8.65
C LEU A 4 -29.80 0.75 -8.28
N GLU A 5 -29.27 0.03 -9.28
CA GLU A 5 -28.29 -1.03 -9.08
C GLU A 5 -26.97 -0.47 -8.55
N ASP A 6 -26.47 0.62 -9.14
CA ASP A 6 -25.27 1.32 -8.66
C ASP A 6 -25.44 1.77 -7.20
N PHE A 7 -26.63 2.27 -6.84
CA PHE A 7 -26.96 2.65 -5.47
C PHE A 7 -26.92 1.46 -4.49
N HIS A 8 -27.45 0.30 -4.90
CA HIS A 8 -27.40 -0.91 -4.08
C HIS A 8 -25.96 -1.40 -3.90
N ALA A 9 -25.14 -1.36 -4.95
CA ALA A 9 -23.72 -1.73 -4.87
C ALA A 9 -22.94 -0.81 -3.90
N LEU A 10 -23.26 0.49 -3.87
CA LEU A 10 -22.65 1.47 -2.96
C LEU A 10 -23.18 1.43 -1.52
N SER A 11 -24.21 0.64 -1.24
CA SER A 11 -24.93 0.72 0.04
C SER A 11 -24.02 0.56 1.27
N SER A 12 -23.05 -0.36 1.26
CA SER A 12 -22.09 -0.54 2.36
C SER A 12 -21.26 0.71 2.63
N LEU A 13 -20.77 1.38 1.57
CA LEU A 13 -20.05 2.64 1.66
C LEU A 13 -20.93 3.74 2.28
N LEU A 14 -22.10 3.96 1.70
CA LEU A 14 -23.02 5.02 2.11
C LEU A 14 -23.46 4.86 3.57
N CYS A 15 -23.72 3.63 4.00
CA CYS A 15 -24.13 3.36 5.37
C CYS A 15 -23.02 3.62 6.39
N LEU A 16 -21.78 3.25 6.07
CA LEU A 16 -20.64 3.52 6.93
C LEU A 16 -20.32 5.02 7.01
N LEU A 17 -20.41 5.76 5.89
CA LEU A 17 -20.28 7.22 5.90
C LEU A 17 -21.30 7.89 6.83
N ARG A 18 -22.56 7.43 6.77
CA ARG A 18 -23.62 7.96 7.62
C ARG A 18 -23.38 7.63 9.10
N GLU A 19 -22.92 6.43 9.40
CA GLU A 19 -22.51 6.02 10.76
C GLU A 19 -21.37 6.91 11.29
N LYS A 20 -20.46 7.37 10.42
CA LYS A 20 -19.41 8.34 10.73
C LYS A 20 -19.88 9.79 10.82
N GLY A 21 -21.17 10.06 10.61
CA GLY A 21 -21.77 11.39 10.75
C GLY A 21 -21.70 12.26 9.49
N PHE A 22 -21.40 11.69 8.32
CA PHE A 22 -21.52 12.42 7.06
C PHE A 22 -23.00 12.62 6.68
N GLU A 23 -23.30 13.80 6.14
CA GLU A 23 -24.58 14.08 5.48
C GLU A 23 -24.51 13.56 4.04
N ILE A 24 -25.49 12.75 3.62
CA ILE A 24 -25.46 12.04 2.34
C ILE A 24 -26.67 12.43 1.51
N ASN A 25 -26.42 12.97 0.33
CA ASN A 25 -27.44 13.28 -0.68
C ASN A 25 -27.25 12.35 -1.89
N ASN A 26 -28.16 11.39 -2.07
CA ASN A 26 -28.05 10.41 -3.14
C ASN A 26 -28.95 10.80 -4.31
N VAL A 27 -28.38 10.88 -5.50
CA VAL A 27 -29.13 11.18 -6.74
C VAL A 27 -29.08 9.96 -7.65
N VAL A 28 -30.25 9.40 -7.95
CA VAL A 28 -30.39 8.15 -8.71
C VAL A 28 -31.27 8.38 -9.94
N TYR A 29 -30.87 7.82 -11.08
CA TYR A 29 -31.65 7.88 -12.31
C TYR A 29 -32.56 6.64 -12.43
N ALA A 30 -33.85 6.85 -12.71
CA ALA A 30 -34.81 5.74 -12.83
C ALA A 30 -35.76 5.89 -14.03
N ASP A 31 -36.16 4.74 -14.58
CA ASP A 31 -37.06 4.69 -15.73
C ASP A 31 -38.53 4.86 -15.28
N LYS A 32 -39.01 6.09 -15.42
CA LYS A 32 -40.43 6.51 -15.55
C LYS A 32 -41.38 6.38 -14.34
N ARG A 33 -41.18 5.48 -13.37
CA ARG A 33 -42.16 5.25 -12.27
C ARG A 33 -41.86 5.87 -10.90
N ARG A 34 -40.62 6.25 -10.60
CA ARG A 34 -40.23 6.85 -9.30
C ARG A 34 -39.87 8.33 -9.47
N LYS A 35 -40.36 9.17 -8.56
CA LYS A 35 -40.07 10.63 -8.53
C LYS A 35 -40.01 11.08 -7.07
N GLY A 36 -39.09 12.01 -6.79
CA GLY A 36 -38.88 12.59 -5.46
C GLY A 36 -38.03 11.71 -4.54
N ALA A 37 -37.80 12.20 -3.32
CA ALA A 37 -37.06 11.50 -2.28
C ALA A 37 -37.80 10.24 -1.84
N GLN A 38 -37.14 9.09 -1.87
CA GLN A 38 -37.69 7.84 -1.33
C GLN A 38 -36.70 7.18 -0.38
N ASN A 39 -37.25 6.61 0.70
CA ASN A 39 -36.48 5.79 1.62
C ASN A 39 -36.20 4.43 0.98
N LEU A 40 -34.93 4.05 0.93
CA LEU A 40 -34.45 2.76 0.50
C LEU A 40 -33.84 2.06 1.71
N THR A 41 -34.50 1.00 2.15
CA THR A 41 -34.00 0.15 3.23
C THR A 41 -32.94 -0.77 2.65
N VAL A 42 -31.72 -0.66 3.15
CA VAL A 42 -30.62 -1.61 2.93
C VAL A 42 -30.33 -2.30 4.27
N PRO A 43 -29.71 -3.50 4.28
CA PRO A 43 -29.41 -4.19 5.53
C PRO A 43 -28.66 -3.28 6.52
N GLY A 44 -29.23 -3.09 7.72
CA GLY A 44 -28.63 -2.29 8.79
C GLY A 44 -28.73 -0.75 8.64
N CYS A 45 -29.41 -0.23 7.60
CA CYS A 45 -29.34 1.20 7.29
C CYS A 45 -30.47 1.65 6.35
N VAL A 46 -30.99 2.87 6.54
CA VAL A 46 -32.07 3.45 5.72
C VAL A 46 -31.51 4.65 5.00
N LEU A 47 -31.36 4.57 3.68
CA LEU A 47 -30.80 5.66 2.88
C LEU A 47 -31.93 6.38 2.14
N VAL A 48 -31.77 7.68 1.88
CA VAL A 48 -32.72 8.46 1.09
C VAL A 48 -32.11 8.72 -0.28
N ALA A 49 -32.85 8.47 -1.35
CA ALA A 49 -32.42 8.76 -2.71
C ALA A 49 -33.46 9.62 -3.44
N ASP A 50 -32.96 10.65 -4.13
CA ASP A 50 -33.73 11.50 -5.04
C ASP A 50 -33.70 10.93 -6.45
N PHE A 51 -34.89 10.61 -6.98
CA PHE A 51 -35.03 10.01 -8.31
C PHE A 51 -35.20 11.06 -9.42
N LEU A 52 -34.26 11.07 -10.38
CA LEU A 52 -34.31 11.88 -11.61
C LEU A 52 -34.95 11.11 -12.78
N ARG A 53 -35.72 11.83 -13.62
CA ARG A 53 -36.45 11.29 -14.78
C ARG A 53 -35.73 11.50 -16.11
N HIS A 54 -36.01 10.60 -17.06
CA HIS A 54 -35.48 10.64 -18.43
C HIS A 54 -35.92 11.85 -19.26
N ASP A 55 -37.07 12.44 -18.95
CA ASP A 55 -37.63 13.55 -19.74
C ASP A 55 -36.97 14.91 -19.42
N ASN A 56 -36.10 14.97 -18.40
CA ASN A 56 -35.29 16.16 -18.10
C ASN A 56 -34.03 16.29 -18.99
N LYS A 57 -33.90 15.47 -20.05
CA LYS A 57 -32.83 15.58 -21.06
C LYS A 57 -32.91 16.84 -21.95
N HIS A 58 -33.80 17.81 -21.65
CA HIS A 58 -33.93 19.07 -22.40
C HIS A 58 -32.92 20.16 -22.01
N GLY A 59 -31.71 19.78 -21.61
CA GLY A 59 -30.57 20.70 -21.65
C GLY A 59 -29.93 20.64 -23.04
N ASN A 60 -30.29 21.55 -23.95
CA ASN A 60 -29.71 21.66 -25.30
C ASN A 60 -28.20 22.03 -25.33
N ASN A 61 -27.45 21.76 -24.26
CA ASN A 61 -26.04 22.11 -24.15
C ASN A 61 -25.18 20.85 -24.34
N ILE A 62 -24.35 20.86 -25.39
CA ILE A 62 -23.40 19.79 -25.74
C ILE A 62 -22.51 19.39 -24.54
N VAL A 63 -22.21 20.35 -23.65
CA VAL A 63 -21.44 20.11 -22.43
C VAL A 63 -22.16 19.17 -21.47
N THR A 64 -23.48 19.34 -21.28
CA THR A 64 -24.30 18.48 -20.43
C THR A 64 -24.36 17.07 -21.01
N GLN A 65 -24.47 16.94 -22.34
CA GLN A 65 -24.57 15.63 -22.99
C GLN A 65 -23.25 14.84 -22.91
N LYS A 66 -22.11 15.48 -23.14
CA LYS A 66 -20.77 14.87 -22.94
C LYS A 66 -20.53 14.46 -21.49
N TYR A 67 -20.93 15.28 -20.52
CA TYR A 67 -20.81 14.93 -19.10
C TYR A 67 -21.67 13.71 -18.73
N LEU A 68 -22.88 13.61 -19.30
CA LEU A 68 -23.76 12.46 -19.12
C LEU A 68 -23.23 11.16 -19.75
N GLU A 69 -22.46 11.24 -20.83
CA GLU A 69 -21.78 10.09 -21.47
C GLU A 69 -20.66 9.55 -20.58
N ILE A 70 -19.84 10.42 -19.97
CA ILE A 70 -18.80 10.03 -19.00
C ILE A 70 -19.42 9.28 -17.81
N LEU A 71 -20.50 9.81 -17.24
CA LEU A 71 -21.29 9.19 -16.15
C LEU A 71 -21.94 7.83 -16.51
N GLN A 72 -21.87 7.36 -17.76
CA GLN A 72 -22.32 6.00 -18.11
C GLN A 72 -21.28 4.95 -17.75
N THR A 73 -20.00 5.29 -17.71
CA THR A 73 -18.91 4.33 -17.43
C THR A 73 -18.48 4.35 -15.96
N HIS A 74 -18.70 5.47 -15.28
CA HIS A 74 -18.32 5.68 -13.88
C HIS A 74 -19.51 6.17 -13.03
N VAL A 75 -19.35 6.06 -11.72
CA VAL A 75 -20.22 6.70 -10.73
C VAL A 75 -19.40 7.74 -9.97
N ASP A 76 -19.86 8.98 -9.99
CA ASP A 76 -19.21 10.09 -9.31
C ASP A 76 -19.59 10.11 -7.83
N ILE A 77 -18.59 10.15 -6.96
CA ILE A 77 -18.73 10.53 -5.56
C ILE A 77 -18.18 11.94 -5.41
N ILE A 78 -19.03 12.85 -4.95
CA ILE A 78 -18.66 14.27 -4.73
C ILE A 78 -18.60 14.51 -3.23
N ILE A 79 -17.41 14.81 -2.71
CA ILE A 79 -17.20 15.13 -1.29
C ILE A 79 -17.02 16.63 -1.13
N VAL A 80 -17.81 17.26 -0.26
CA VAL A 80 -17.73 18.69 0.02
C VAL A 80 -17.71 18.97 1.53
N PRO A 81 -16.86 19.89 2.02
CA PRO A 81 -16.95 20.38 3.39
C PRO A 81 -18.31 21.06 3.65
N LYS A 82 -18.81 20.95 4.88
CA LYS A 82 -20.09 21.56 5.27
C LYS A 82 -20.01 23.08 5.10
N GLY A 83 -20.96 23.65 4.35
CA GLY A 83 -21.00 25.09 4.03
C GLY A 83 -20.34 25.47 2.71
N GLU A 84 -19.61 24.55 2.07
CA GLU A 84 -19.03 24.72 0.72
C GLU A 84 -19.89 24.07 -0.37
N PHE A 85 -21.20 23.89 -0.10
CA PHE A 85 -22.17 23.32 -1.05
C PHE A 85 -21.99 23.98 -2.41
N PRO A 86 -21.79 23.22 -3.51
CA PRO A 86 -21.55 23.87 -4.76
C PRO A 86 -22.84 24.57 -5.17
N LEU A 87 -22.76 25.90 -5.29
CA LEU A 87 -23.32 26.54 -6.47
C LEU A 87 -22.81 25.71 -7.66
N ILE A 88 -23.61 24.75 -8.12
CA ILE A 88 -23.52 24.21 -9.48
C ILE A 88 -23.90 25.38 -10.39
N SER A 89 -23.04 26.41 -10.43
CA SER A 89 -23.03 27.38 -11.50
C SER A 89 -22.50 26.62 -12.71
N SER A 90 -23.15 26.79 -13.85
CA SER A 90 -23.06 25.93 -15.04
C SER A 90 -21.65 25.71 -15.63
N ASN A 91 -20.59 26.28 -15.05
CA ASN A 91 -19.26 26.38 -15.63
C ASN A 91 -18.10 25.85 -14.75
N GLN A 92 -18.33 25.27 -13.56
CA GLN A 92 -17.24 24.71 -12.74
C GLN A 92 -17.60 23.32 -12.19
N LEU A 93 -16.76 22.32 -12.53
CA LEU A 93 -16.82 20.99 -11.90
C LEU A 93 -16.43 21.10 -10.42
N PRO A 94 -17.03 20.27 -9.53
CA PRO A 94 -16.63 20.24 -8.12
C PRO A 94 -15.12 19.95 -7.99
N LYS A 95 -14.46 20.58 -7.03
CA LYS A 95 -13.01 20.38 -6.81
C LYS A 95 -12.65 18.95 -6.39
N PHE A 96 -13.59 18.20 -5.81
CA PHE A 96 -13.37 16.89 -5.22
C PHE A 96 -14.38 15.86 -5.74
N VAL A 97 -14.21 15.48 -7.01
CA VAL A 97 -14.96 14.38 -7.65
C VAL A 97 -14.09 13.13 -7.69
N ILE A 98 -14.60 12.01 -7.20
CA ILE A 98 -13.99 10.69 -7.30
C ILE A 98 -14.84 9.86 -8.25
N GLU A 99 -14.23 9.36 -9.32
CA GLU A 99 -14.92 8.63 -10.39
C GLU A 99 -14.68 7.14 -10.18
N LEU A 100 -15.70 6.40 -9.77
CA LEU A 100 -15.58 4.98 -9.49
C LEU A 100 -16.03 4.13 -10.67
N PRO A 101 -15.22 3.16 -11.13
CA PRO A 101 -15.67 2.22 -12.14
C PRO A 101 -16.84 1.38 -11.61
N ARG A 102 -17.87 1.19 -12.44
CA ARG A 102 -19.09 0.44 -12.04
C ARG A 102 -18.81 -0.97 -11.52
N GLY A 103 -17.83 -1.65 -12.11
CA GLY A 103 -17.45 -3.01 -11.74
C GLY A 103 -16.83 -3.13 -10.34
N GLU A 104 -16.46 -2.01 -9.71
CA GLU A 104 -15.81 -2.01 -8.40
C GLU A 104 -16.73 -1.55 -7.26
N LEU A 105 -17.94 -1.07 -7.56
CA LEU A 105 -18.81 -0.38 -6.59
C LEU A 105 -19.12 -1.24 -5.36
N GLU A 106 -19.35 -2.54 -5.54
CA GLU A 106 -19.63 -3.48 -4.44
C GLU A 106 -18.43 -3.65 -3.47
N TYR A 107 -17.22 -3.26 -3.89
CA TYR A 107 -15.98 -3.39 -3.14
C TYR A 107 -15.47 -2.04 -2.58
N THR A 108 -16.36 -1.06 -2.42
CA THR A 108 -16.02 0.30 -1.95
C THR A 108 -16.31 0.56 -0.48
N GLY A 109 -16.93 -0.38 0.25
CA GLY A 109 -17.32 -0.23 1.65
C GLY A 109 -16.21 0.26 2.59
N TRP A 110 -14.94 -0.12 2.34
CA TRP A 110 -13.78 0.34 3.11
C TRP A 110 -13.58 1.85 3.05
N MET A 111 -13.97 2.50 1.95
CA MET A 111 -13.84 3.93 1.77
C MET A 111 -14.69 4.69 2.79
N GLY A 112 -15.76 4.09 3.32
CA GLY A 112 -16.61 4.70 4.35
C GLY A 112 -15.92 4.84 5.70
N SER A 113 -14.79 4.16 5.91
CA SER A 113 -13.97 4.28 7.12
C SER A 113 -13.12 5.57 7.14
N LEU A 114 -13.00 6.25 6.00
CA LEU A 114 -12.18 7.44 5.82
C LEU A 114 -12.83 8.68 6.46
N SER A 115 -11.98 9.51 7.06
CA SER A 115 -12.28 10.86 7.55
C SER A 115 -12.33 11.87 6.41
N LEU A 116 -12.90 13.05 6.66
CA LEU A 116 -12.97 14.12 5.67
C LEU A 116 -11.59 14.52 5.13
N ALA A 117 -10.57 14.61 5.99
CA ALA A 117 -9.20 14.95 5.56
C ALA A 117 -8.64 13.91 4.58
N GLU A 118 -8.90 12.62 4.82
CA GLU A 118 -8.48 11.53 3.95
C GLU A 118 -9.22 11.58 2.60
N TRP A 119 -10.52 11.86 2.60
CA TRP A 119 -11.30 12.07 1.37
C TRP A 119 -10.81 13.25 0.53
N LEU A 120 -10.56 14.40 1.15
CA LEU A 120 -10.07 15.60 0.45
C LEU A 120 -8.70 15.39 -0.17
N ASN A 121 -7.90 14.45 0.37
CA ASN A 121 -6.60 14.08 -0.15
C ASN A 121 -6.63 12.89 -1.12
N TRP A 122 -7.80 12.37 -1.52
CA TRP A 122 -7.92 11.15 -2.34
C TRP A 122 -6.98 11.15 -3.56
N LYS A 123 -6.95 12.24 -4.35
CA LYS A 123 -6.13 12.34 -5.58
C LYS A 123 -4.69 12.79 -5.36
N THR A 124 -4.29 13.06 -4.12
CA THR A 124 -2.94 13.60 -3.81
C THR A 124 -1.84 12.54 -3.90
N PRO A 125 -1.93 11.37 -3.22
CA PRO A 125 -0.90 10.34 -3.35
C PRO A 125 -0.94 9.67 -4.71
N LYS A 126 0.19 9.68 -5.42
CA LYS A 126 0.43 8.90 -6.64
C LYS A 126 1.07 7.57 -6.24
N ILE A 127 0.39 6.46 -6.55
CA ILE A 127 0.85 5.12 -6.18
C ILE A 127 1.08 4.34 -7.47
N ASP A 128 2.34 4.22 -7.88
CA ASP A 128 2.75 3.45 -9.06
C ASP A 128 3.29 2.08 -8.63
N ILE A 129 3.48 1.19 -9.60
CA ILE A 129 3.92 -0.19 -9.38
C ILE A 129 5.23 -0.41 -10.11
N THR A 130 6.18 -1.07 -9.46
CA THR A 130 7.44 -1.51 -10.07
C THR A 130 7.58 -3.02 -9.92
N VAL A 131 7.76 -3.70 -11.04
CA VAL A 131 7.96 -5.14 -11.15
C VAL A 131 9.41 -5.41 -11.51
N ILE A 132 10.04 -6.35 -10.81
CA ILE A 132 11.41 -6.80 -11.09
C ILE A 132 11.35 -8.26 -11.51
N THR A 133 11.97 -8.59 -12.65
CA THR A 133 11.98 -9.96 -13.17
C THR A 133 13.24 -10.24 -13.98
N GLN A 134 13.55 -11.53 -14.13
CA GLN A 134 14.69 -12.03 -14.88
C GLN A 134 14.21 -13.04 -15.92
N ASN A 135 14.13 -14.33 -15.59
CA ASN A 135 13.89 -15.42 -16.53
C ASN A 135 12.93 -16.47 -15.95
N ARG A 136 11.78 -16.01 -15.44
CA ARG A 136 10.75 -16.87 -14.83
C ARG A 136 9.37 -16.59 -15.44
N PRO A 137 9.15 -16.98 -16.71
CA PRO A 137 7.96 -16.60 -17.47
C PRO A 137 6.64 -17.02 -16.79
N HIS A 138 6.56 -18.24 -16.24
CA HIS A 138 5.36 -18.69 -15.51
C HIS A 138 5.08 -17.87 -14.24
N SER A 139 6.13 -17.52 -13.50
CA SER A 139 6.00 -16.74 -12.28
C SER A 139 5.55 -15.31 -12.59
N LEU A 140 6.20 -14.69 -13.57
CA LEU A 140 5.84 -13.37 -14.07
C LEU A 140 4.40 -13.33 -14.60
N THR A 141 3.98 -14.34 -15.36
CA THR A 141 2.59 -14.43 -15.85
C THR A 141 1.58 -14.47 -14.71
N ARG A 142 1.88 -15.22 -13.64
CA ARG A 142 1.03 -15.28 -12.44
C ARG A 142 0.97 -13.92 -11.73
N LEU A 143 2.11 -13.26 -11.53
CA LEU A 143 2.15 -11.92 -10.95
C LEU A 143 1.30 -10.93 -11.77
N LEU A 144 1.57 -10.81 -13.07
CA LEU A 144 0.89 -9.87 -13.96
C LEU A 144 -0.61 -10.16 -14.05
N SER A 145 -1.00 -11.44 -14.08
CA SER A 145 -2.40 -11.84 -14.01
C SER A 145 -3.04 -11.37 -12.71
N SER A 146 -2.46 -11.66 -11.55
CA SER A 146 -3.01 -11.21 -10.26
C SER A 146 -3.08 -9.69 -10.14
N LEU A 147 -2.09 -8.99 -10.72
CA LEU A 147 -2.03 -7.54 -10.76
C LEU A 147 -3.19 -6.94 -11.58
N SER A 148 -3.50 -7.50 -12.75
CA SER A 148 -4.62 -7.08 -13.60
C SER A 148 -6.00 -7.36 -13.02
N HIS A 149 -6.11 -8.23 -12.01
CA HIS A 149 -7.36 -8.47 -11.27
C HIS A 149 -7.51 -7.56 -10.04
N GLY A 150 -6.59 -6.63 -9.81
CA GLY A 150 -6.68 -5.64 -8.74
C GLY A 150 -7.81 -4.64 -8.93
N LEU A 151 -8.37 -4.14 -7.82
CA LEU A 151 -9.34 -3.05 -7.79
C LEU A 151 -8.65 -1.72 -7.49
N PHE A 152 -8.75 -0.74 -8.38
CA PHE A 152 -7.96 0.51 -8.32
C PHE A 152 -8.77 1.76 -7.99
N TYR A 153 -10.08 1.63 -7.83
CA TYR A 153 -11.01 2.65 -7.35
C TYR A 153 -10.93 3.97 -8.13
N GLY A 154 -10.74 3.85 -9.45
CA GLY A 154 -10.66 4.99 -10.37
C GLY A 154 -9.29 5.69 -10.42
N ASP A 155 -8.32 5.25 -9.62
CA ASP A 155 -6.97 5.82 -9.67
C ASP A 155 -6.23 5.36 -10.92
N THR A 156 -5.46 6.28 -11.52
CA THR A 156 -4.48 5.94 -12.55
C THR A 156 -3.21 5.43 -11.90
N VAL A 157 -2.81 4.21 -12.25
CA VAL A 157 -1.65 3.50 -11.69
C VAL A 157 -0.73 3.10 -12.82
N ASN A 158 0.51 3.60 -12.83
CA ASN A 158 1.47 3.22 -13.85
C ASN A 158 2.27 1.99 -13.41
N VAL A 159 2.66 1.15 -14.36
CA VAL A 159 3.48 -0.03 -14.13
C VAL A 159 4.84 0.18 -14.79
N ARG A 160 5.92 0.01 -14.01
CA ARG A 160 7.27 -0.13 -14.54
C ARG A 160 7.71 -1.58 -14.44
N VAL A 161 8.17 -2.15 -15.54
CA VAL A 161 8.77 -3.49 -15.56
C VAL A 161 10.27 -3.35 -15.75
N ASN A 162 11.04 -3.86 -14.78
CA ASN A 162 12.50 -3.86 -14.79
C ASN A 162 12.99 -5.27 -15.13
N LEU A 163 13.46 -5.42 -16.36
CA LEU A 163 14.03 -6.64 -16.91
C LEU A 163 15.55 -6.64 -16.70
N GLU A 164 16.06 -7.74 -16.16
CA GLU A 164 17.49 -8.00 -16.13
C GLU A 164 18.03 -8.29 -17.54
N GLN A 165 19.31 -8.03 -17.77
CA GLN A 165 20.00 -8.27 -19.06
C GLN A 165 19.82 -9.72 -19.56
N SER A 166 19.70 -10.66 -18.63
CA SER A 166 19.59 -12.09 -18.93
C SER A 166 18.14 -12.57 -19.05
N SER A 167 17.17 -11.68 -19.28
CA SER A 167 15.79 -12.07 -19.51
C SER A 167 15.65 -12.91 -20.78
N ASP A 168 14.93 -14.03 -20.68
CA ASP A 168 14.72 -14.94 -21.81
C ASP A 168 13.64 -14.43 -22.78
N SER A 169 13.60 -14.99 -23.98
CA SER A 169 12.66 -14.59 -25.04
C SER A 169 11.19 -14.76 -24.65
N GLU A 170 10.88 -15.74 -23.78
CA GLU A 170 9.52 -15.98 -23.31
C GLU A 170 9.08 -14.88 -22.34
N THR A 171 9.94 -14.48 -21.41
CA THR A 171 9.74 -13.35 -20.50
C THR A 171 9.54 -12.05 -21.28
N LEU A 172 10.38 -11.79 -22.28
CA LEU A 172 10.23 -10.61 -23.16
C LEU A 172 8.88 -10.61 -23.89
N SER A 173 8.50 -11.74 -24.48
CA SER A 173 7.21 -11.90 -25.17
C SER A 173 6.01 -11.67 -24.24
N ILE A 174 6.08 -12.12 -22.98
CA ILE A 174 5.03 -11.86 -21.98
C ILE A 174 4.88 -10.36 -21.73
N ILE A 175 5.99 -9.62 -21.61
CA ILE A 175 5.96 -8.17 -21.39
C ILE A 175 5.45 -7.42 -22.62
N ASP A 176 5.88 -7.81 -23.83
CA ASP A 176 5.44 -7.19 -25.08
C ASP A 176 3.92 -7.33 -25.30
N ASN A 177 3.33 -8.42 -24.80
CA ASN A 177 1.90 -8.69 -24.89
C ASN A 177 1.10 -8.26 -23.65
N PHE A 178 1.75 -7.72 -22.63
CA PHE A 178 1.07 -7.32 -21.40
C PHE A 178 0.19 -6.09 -21.62
N THR A 179 -1.11 -6.25 -21.36
CA THR A 179 -2.10 -5.17 -21.47
C THR A 179 -2.46 -4.63 -20.09
N TRP A 180 -2.38 -3.31 -19.96
CA TRP A 180 -2.66 -2.60 -18.72
C TRP A 180 -3.65 -1.46 -18.97
N ILE A 181 -4.79 -1.51 -18.28
CA ILE A 181 -5.90 -0.59 -18.52
C ILE A 181 -6.00 0.53 -17.47
N HIS A 182 -5.17 0.50 -16.43
CA HIS A 182 -5.21 1.46 -15.32
C HIS A 182 -4.16 2.58 -15.45
N GLY A 183 -3.31 2.58 -16.48
CA GLY A 183 -2.27 3.58 -16.66
C GLY A 183 -1.30 3.19 -17.78
N VAL A 184 -0.07 3.70 -17.75
CA VAL A 184 0.96 3.34 -18.73
C VAL A 184 1.87 2.22 -18.23
N VAL A 185 2.38 1.42 -19.16
CA VAL A 185 3.46 0.46 -18.91
C VAL A 185 4.77 1.04 -19.44
N ALA A 186 5.79 1.10 -18.59
CA ALA A 186 7.14 1.48 -18.96
C ALA A 186 8.10 0.31 -18.76
N VAL A 187 8.85 -0.06 -19.79
CA VAL A 187 9.79 -1.18 -19.73
C VAL A 187 11.22 -0.64 -19.62
N HIS A 188 11.95 -1.12 -18.62
CA HIS A 188 13.38 -0.86 -18.45
C HIS A 188 14.13 -2.18 -18.56
N HIS A 189 14.90 -2.37 -19.62
CA HIS A 189 15.72 -3.56 -19.84
C HIS A 189 17.19 -3.23 -19.69
N ARG A 190 17.88 -3.92 -18.78
CA ARG A 190 19.31 -3.69 -18.53
C ARG A 190 20.17 -4.18 -19.71
N ILE A 191 21.19 -3.41 -20.03
CA ILE A 191 22.22 -3.79 -21.02
C ILE A 191 23.33 -4.62 -20.36
N ILE A 192 23.62 -4.37 -19.08
CA ILE A 192 24.65 -5.05 -18.29
C ILE A 192 23.98 -5.74 -17.11
N HIS A 193 24.37 -6.98 -16.85
CA HIS A 193 23.86 -7.75 -15.72
C HIS A 193 24.10 -7.01 -14.39
N GLY A 194 23.02 -6.66 -13.69
CA GLY A 194 23.09 -5.89 -12.45
C GLY A 194 23.06 -6.76 -11.19
N GLY A 195 22.33 -7.87 -11.24
CA GLY A 195 22.04 -8.70 -10.07
C GLY A 195 20.98 -8.08 -9.15
N LEU A 196 20.58 -8.81 -8.12
CA LEU A 196 19.38 -8.50 -7.33
C LEU A 196 19.45 -7.15 -6.60
N LEU A 197 20.61 -6.78 -6.04
CA LEU A 197 20.73 -5.53 -5.30
C LEU A 197 20.48 -4.32 -6.21
N PRO A 198 21.21 -4.10 -7.31
CA PRO A 198 20.89 -3.03 -8.25
C PRO A 198 19.49 -3.15 -8.83
N ALA A 199 19.03 -4.36 -9.16
CA ALA A 199 17.68 -4.58 -9.70
C ALA A 199 16.58 -4.01 -8.78
N VAL A 200 16.72 -4.14 -7.45
CA VAL A 200 15.76 -3.58 -6.49
C VAL A 200 15.96 -2.09 -6.28
N ILE A 201 17.18 -1.66 -5.98
CA ILE A 201 17.48 -0.27 -5.60
C ILE A 201 17.17 0.70 -6.75
N GLU A 202 17.53 0.33 -7.97
CA GLU A 202 17.40 1.18 -9.16
C GLU A 202 16.05 0.99 -9.87
N SER A 203 15.18 0.10 -9.39
CA SER A 203 13.86 -0.16 -10.00
C SER A 203 12.98 1.09 -10.03
N TRP A 204 13.16 1.99 -9.07
CA TRP A 204 12.37 3.20 -8.94
C TRP A 204 13.09 4.27 -8.12
N TYR A 205 12.84 5.54 -8.48
CA TYR A 205 13.25 6.71 -7.72
C TYR A 205 12.12 7.76 -7.75
N PRO A 206 11.65 8.26 -6.60
CA PRO A 206 10.54 9.22 -6.53
C PRO A 206 10.96 10.62 -6.96
N HIS A 207 10.06 11.33 -7.63
CA HIS A 207 10.26 12.74 -7.98
C HIS A 207 9.80 13.68 -6.84
N THR A 208 8.71 13.31 -6.15
CA THR A 208 8.08 14.11 -5.09
C THR A 208 7.88 13.30 -3.81
N ASN A 209 7.33 13.92 -2.75
CA ASN A 209 6.90 13.23 -1.52
C ASN A 209 5.51 12.58 -1.65
N HIS A 210 4.88 12.72 -2.82
CA HIS A 210 3.59 12.15 -3.12
C HIS A 210 3.69 10.92 -4.03
N ASP A 211 4.90 10.58 -4.51
CA ASP A 211 5.15 9.41 -5.34
C ASP A 211 5.48 8.20 -4.45
N PHE A 212 4.55 7.28 -4.31
CA PHE A 212 4.75 5.99 -3.64
C PHE A 212 4.95 4.90 -4.68
N VAL A 213 5.67 3.84 -4.33
CA VAL A 213 5.83 2.66 -5.19
C VAL A 213 5.43 1.38 -4.49
N VAL A 214 4.65 0.55 -5.18
CA VAL A 214 4.48 -0.86 -4.83
C VAL A 214 5.61 -1.65 -5.50
N LEU A 215 6.49 -2.24 -4.71
CA LEU A 215 7.64 -3.00 -5.19
C LEU A 215 7.30 -4.49 -5.18
N LEU A 216 7.38 -5.11 -6.36
CA LEU A 216 7.00 -6.49 -6.62
C LEU A 216 8.13 -7.24 -7.34
N GLU A 217 8.41 -8.47 -6.90
CA GLU A 217 9.24 -9.43 -7.62
C GLU A 217 8.34 -10.47 -8.30
N ASP A 218 8.84 -11.11 -9.37
CA ASP A 218 8.07 -12.05 -10.18
C ASP A 218 7.50 -13.26 -9.42
N ASP A 219 7.98 -13.57 -8.22
CA ASP A 219 7.52 -14.68 -7.38
C ASP A 219 6.40 -14.32 -6.40
N VAL A 220 5.87 -13.10 -6.48
CA VAL A 220 4.72 -12.62 -5.72
C VAL A 220 3.42 -12.85 -6.47
N GLU A 221 2.33 -13.10 -5.73
CA GLU A 221 0.96 -13.06 -6.24
C GLU A 221 0.10 -12.18 -5.31
N LEU A 222 -0.82 -11.40 -5.89
CA LEU A 222 -1.58 -10.37 -5.18
C LEU A 222 -3.05 -10.75 -4.98
N SER A 223 -3.61 -10.31 -3.85
CA SER A 223 -5.06 -10.26 -3.65
C SER A 223 -5.66 -9.15 -4.52
N PRO A 224 -6.88 -9.30 -5.08
CA PRO A 224 -7.60 -8.21 -5.74
C PRO A 224 -7.77 -6.93 -4.89
N LEU A 225 -7.74 -7.07 -3.55
CA LEU A 225 -7.92 -5.98 -2.59
C LEU A 225 -6.61 -5.30 -2.16
N PHE A 226 -5.45 -5.68 -2.73
CA PHE A 226 -4.15 -5.16 -2.32
C PHE A 226 -4.08 -3.63 -2.39
N TYR A 227 -4.60 -3.04 -3.46
CA TYR A 227 -4.55 -1.60 -3.68
C TYR A 227 -5.47 -0.84 -2.71
N GLY A 228 -6.65 -1.39 -2.40
CA GLY A 228 -7.55 -0.81 -1.39
C GLY A 228 -6.89 -0.72 -0.01
N TRP A 229 -6.19 -1.79 0.41
CA TRP A 229 -5.39 -1.78 1.64
C TRP A 229 -4.31 -0.70 1.62
N ILE A 230 -3.56 -0.60 0.51
CA ILE A 230 -2.51 0.41 0.33
C ILE A 230 -3.11 1.81 0.44
N LYS A 231 -4.15 2.11 -0.35
CA LYS A 231 -4.77 3.43 -0.42
C LYS A 231 -5.31 3.85 0.94
N MET A 232 -6.02 2.94 1.63
CA MET A 232 -6.53 3.16 2.98
C MET A 232 -5.40 3.53 3.96
N CYS A 233 -4.29 2.79 3.95
CA CYS A 233 -3.15 3.03 4.83
C CYS A 233 -2.40 4.32 4.51
N VAL A 234 -2.12 4.59 3.22
CA VAL A 234 -1.43 5.82 2.78
C VAL A 234 -2.26 7.04 3.16
N LEU A 235 -3.57 7.06 2.85
CA LEU A 235 -4.44 8.16 3.24
C LEU A 235 -4.42 8.35 4.76
N ARG A 236 -4.61 7.28 5.54
CA ARG A 236 -4.65 7.35 7.01
C ARG A 236 -3.36 7.89 7.64
N TYR A 237 -2.21 7.37 7.25
CA TYR A 237 -0.94 7.61 7.93
C TYR A 237 -0.04 8.67 7.26
N ARG A 238 -0.45 9.21 6.08
CA ARG A 238 0.28 10.29 5.40
C ARG A 238 -0.56 11.52 5.08
N TYR A 239 -1.89 11.37 4.96
CA TYR A 239 -2.79 12.46 4.55
C TYR A 239 -4.01 12.63 5.46
N GLY A 240 -4.05 11.93 6.59
CA GLY A 240 -5.13 11.98 7.56
C GLY A 240 -4.88 13.00 8.65
N HIS A 241 -5.51 12.78 9.81
CA HIS A 241 -5.28 13.62 10.98
C HIS A 241 -3.80 13.56 11.41
N SER A 242 -3.24 14.70 11.83
CA SER A 242 -1.87 14.83 12.32
C SER A 242 -1.42 13.76 13.33
N ARG A 243 -2.31 13.31 14.23
CA ARG A 243 -2.01 12.24 15.20
C ARG A 243 -1.71 10.87 14.58
N ASN A 244 -2.14 10.64 13.34
CA ASN A 244 -1.88 9.42 12.59
C ASN A 244 -0.64 9.56 11.69
N MET A 245 -0.24 10.78 11.38
CA MET A 245 0.88 11.04 10.49
C MET A 245 2.19 10.80 11.23
N SER A 246 3.05 9.96 10.66
CA SER A 246 4.37 9.67 11.23
C SER A 246 5.46 9.69 10.18
N SER A 247 6.56 10.38 10.47
CA SER A 247 7.80 10.34 9.67
C SER A 247 8.57 9.04 9.86
N GLN A 248 8.21 8.22 10.85
CA GLN A 248 8.89 6.96 11.14
C GLN A 248 8.39 5.80 10.28
N LEU A 249 7.23 5.96 9.65
CA LEU A 249 6.65 4.94 8.79
C LEU A 249 7.34 4.97 7.41
N PHE A 250 8.14 3.96 7.09
CA PHE A 250 8.87 3.88 5.81
C PHE A 250 8.14 3.10 4.71
N GLY A 251 7.06 2.40 5.06
CA GLY A 251 6.35 1.56 4.13
C GLY A 251 5.18 0.79 4.71
N ILE A 252 4.50 0.05 3.84
CA ILE A 252 3.34 -0.80 4.15
C ILE A 252 3.58 -2.17 3.52
N SER A 253 3.54 -3.23 4.32
CA SER A 253 3.61 -4.60 3.82
C SER A 253 2.26 -5.04 3.22
N LEU A 254 2.31 -5.80 2.14
CA LEU A 254 1.17 -6.58 1.64
C LEU A 254 1.17 -8.01 2.22
N TYR A 255 2.35 -8.49 2.59
CA TYR A 255 2.57 -9.81 3.15
C TYR A 255 2.39 -9.82 4.68
N GLN A 256 1.75 -10.85 5.23
CA GLN A 256 1.69 -11.07 6.67
C GLN A 256 2.83 -11.99 7.17
N GLN A 257 3.69 -11.48 8.05
CA GLN A 257 4.86 -12.22 8.51
C GLN A 257 4.50 -13.52 9.27
N LYS A 258 4.83 -14.69 8.69
CA LYS A 258 4.75 -16.02 9.35
C LYS A 258 6.01 -16.44 10.08
N HIS A 259 7.13 -15.75 9.83
CA HIS A 259 8.44 -16.14 10.35
C HIS A 259 9.30 -14.94 10.71
N LEU A 260 10.02 -15.00 11.83
CA LEU A 260 11.13 -14.09 12.08
C LEU A 260 12.33 -14.51 11.24
N GLU A 261 12.86 -13.61 10.42
CA GLU A 261 13.97 -13.92 9.50
C GLU A 261 15.36 -13.57 10.02
N LEU A 262 15.42 -12.67 11.01
CA LEU A 262 16.64 -12.09 11.57
C LEU A 262 17.28 -12.83 12.75
N PRO A 263 16.62 -13.75 13.49
CA PRO A 263 17.30 -14.49 14.56
C PRO A 263 18.54 -15.23 14.04
N ILE A 264 19.64 -15.18 14.80
CA ILE A 264 20.94 -15.78 14.44
C ILE A 264 20.82 -17.28 14.19
N ASN A 265 19.99 -17.96 14.99
CA ASN A 265 19.78 -19.41 14.92
C ASN A 265 18.89 -19.84 13.73
N GLY A 266 18.59 -18.93 12.81
CA GLY A 266 17.78 -19.19 11.63
C GLY A 266 16.34 -18.70 11.76
N ARG A 267 15.53 -19.02 10.75
CA ARG A 267 14.13 -18.57 10.70
C ARG A 267 13.33 -19.25 11.81
N GLN A 268 12.56 -18.46 12.56
CA GLN A 268 11.68 -18.94 13.62
C GLN A 268 10.23 -18.67 13.24
N ARG A 269 9.28 -19.50 13.70
CA ARG A 269 7.84 -19.23 13.49
C ARG A 269 7.45 -17.96 14.24
N PHE A 270 6.58 -17.18 13.63
CA PHE A 270 6.06 -15.94 14.19
C PHE A 270 4.56 -15.83 13.97
N ASN A 271 3.86 -15.36 14.98
CA ASN A 271 2.44 -15.03 14.89
C ASN A 271 2.18 -13.81 15.77
N ALA A 272 2.00 -12.65 15.14
CA ALA A 272 1.75 -11.39 15.85
C ALA A 272 0.46 -11.46 16.67
N ARG A 273 -0.60 -12.08 16.14
CA ARG A 273 -1.85 -12.30 16.88
C ARG A 273 -1.64 -13.11 18.15
N SER A 274 -0.88 -14.21 18.09
CA SER A 274 -0.54 -15.00 19.29
C SER A 274 0.27 -14.20 20.29
N LEU A 275 1.26 -13.43 19.81
CA LEU A 275 2.05 -12.53 20.66
C LEU A 275 1.15 -11.51 21.37
N PHE A 276 0.21 -10.90 20.65
CA PHE A 276 -0.70 -9.88 21.20
C PHE A 276 -1.70 -10.47 22.19
N LEU A 277 -2.23 -11.67 21.92
CA LEU A 277 -3.06 -12.42 22.86
C LEU A 277 -2.32 -12.74 24.18
N GLN A 278 -1.06 -13.17 24.08
CA GLN A 278 -0.24 -13.52 25.24
C GLN A 278 0.17 -12.30 26.09
N ASN A 279 0.01 -11.09 25.55
CA ASN A 279 0.32 -9.83 26.21
C ASN A 279 -0.96 -8.99 26.41
N ASP A 280 -2.13 -9.63 26.48
CA ASP A 280 -3.43 -9.04 26.80
C ASP A 280 -3.82 -7.82 25.94
N HIS A 281 -3.39 -7.79 24.67
CA HIS A 281 -3.79 -6.73 23.77
C HIS A 281 -5.29 -6.85 23.42
N PRO A 282 -6.09 -5.78 23.54
CA PRO A 282 -7.55 -5.85 23.37
C PRO A 282 -7.98 -6.23 21.95
N PHE A 283 -7.11 -5.98 20.96
CA PHE A 283 -7.37 -6.21 19.56
C PHE A 283 -6.24 -7.04 18.92
N PRO A 284 -6.23 -8.36 19.08
CA PRO A 284 -5.09 -9.19 18.68
C PRO A 284 -4.90 -9.31 17.16
N SER A 285 -5.93 -9.04 16.36
CA SER A 285 -5.83 -8.98 14.88
C SER A 285 -5.55 -7.56 14.36
N THR A 286 -5.17 -6.62 15.23
CA THR A 286 -4.78 -5.27 14.81
C THR A 286 -3.50 -5.30 13.96
N PRO A 287 -3.37 -4.45 12.93
CA PRO A 287 -2.10 -4.19 12.27
C PRO A 287 -1.03 -3.73 13.27
N TYR A 288 0.24 -3.91 12.93
CA TYR A 288 1.37 -3.61 13.82
C TYR A 288 2.56 -3.02 13.06
N LEU A 289 3.50 -2.47 13.82
CA LEU A 289 4.71 -1.81 13.32
C LEU A 289 5.94 -2.69 13.57
N SER A 290 6.79 -2.83 12.54
CA SER A 290 8.03 -3.60 12.62
C SER A 290 9.16 -2.91 11.83
N PRO A 291 10.41 -2.89 12.35
CA PRO A 291 11.56 -2.38 11.61
C PRO A 291 12.07 -3.34 10.52
N VAL A 292 11.48 -4.53 10.38
CA VAL A 292 11.84 -5.47 9.32
C VAL A 292 11.18 -5.03 8.01
N PRO A 293 11.91 -4.75 6.93
CA PRO A 293 11.30 -4.45 5.63
C PRO A 293 10.69 -5.71 5.00
N CYS A 294 9.59 -5.56 4.27
CA CYS A 294 8.97 -6.65 3.52
C CYS A 294 9.53 -6.71 2.08
N SER A 295 9.91 -7.90 1.64
CA SER A 295 10.41 -8.17 0.27
C SER A 295 9.46 -9.04 -0.56
N TRP A 296 8.22 -9.23 -0.10
CA TRP A 296 7.22 -10.10 -0.75
C TRP A 296 5.96 -9.31 -1.12
N GLY A 297 6.17 -8.13 -1.68
CA GLY A 297 5.14 -7.14 -1.95
C GLY A 297 5.00 -6.14 -0.81
N ALA A 298 5.41 -4.90 -1.09
CA ALA A 298 5.33 -3.81 -0.14
C ALA A 298 5.31 -2.45 -0.84
N VAL A 299 4.79 -1.46 -0.15
CA VAL A 299 4.89 -0.05 -0.52
C VAL A 299 6.07 0.57 0.18
N TYR A 300 6.92 1.30 -0.56
CA TYR A 300 8.00 2.09 -0.01
C TYR A 300 7.72 3.58 -0.16
N PHE A 301 8.01 4.35 0.89
CA PHE A 301 7.69 5.77 0.95
C PHE A 301 8.82 6.61 0.35
N PRO A 302 8.48 7.71 -0.37
CA PRO A 302 9.43 8.42 -1.21
C PRO A 302 10.61 9.00 -0.45
N GLU A 303 10.37 9.64 0.70
CA GLU A 303 11.41 10.29 1.46
C GLU A 303 12.42 9.29 2.03
N HIS A 304 11.91 8.17 2.55
CA HIS A 304 12.73 7.07 3.07
C HIS A 304 13.53 6.37 1.98
N TRP A 305 12.95 6.20 0.79
CA TRP A 305 13.64 5.57 -0.33
C TRP A 305 14.78 6.46 -0.85
N ARG A 306 14.58 7.78 -0.98
CA ARG A 306 15.67 8.70 -1.36
C ARG A 306 16.76 8.76 -0.31
N GLU A 307 16.39 8.81 0.97
CA GLU A 307 17.36 8.77 2.06
C GLU A 307 18.16 7.46 2.02
N PHE A 308 17.51 6.33 1.77
CA PHE A 308 18.18 5.05 1.66
C PHE A 308 19.15 4.98 0.47
N HIS A 309 18.81 5.58 -0.67
CA HIS A 309 19.75 5.73 -1.80
C HIS A 309 21.01 6.50 -1.40
N GLU A 310 20.85 7.62 -0.69
CA GLU A 310 21.98 8.38 -0.17
C GLU A 310 22.80 7.54 0.85
N TYR A 311 22.13 6.87 1.79
CA TYR A 311 22.77 5.96 2.75
C TYR A 311 23.60 4.88 2.05
N LEU A 312 23.04 4.21 1.03
CA LEU A 312 23.75 3.19 0.27
C LEU A 312 24.97 3.74 -0.45
N SER A 313 24.84 4.91 -1.08
CA SER A 313 25.97 5.55 -1.78
C SER A 313 27.14 5.82 -0.84
N ILE A 314 26.87 6.31 0.39
CA ILE A 314 27.87 6.54 1.42
C ILE A 314 28.41 5.21 1.94
N ARG A 315 27.54 4.24 2.25
CA ARG A 315 27.89 2.94 2.81
C ARG A 315 28.81 2.14 1.88
N PHE A 316 28.57 2.15 0.57
CA PHE A 316 29.39 1.48 -0.44
C PHE A 316 30.63 2.25 -0.85
N SER A 317 30.69 3.56 -0.60
CA SER A 317 31.92 4.32 -0.83
C SER A 317 33.05 3.93 0.13
N GLU A 318 32.71 3.28 1.25
CA GLU A 318 33.61 2.91 2.35
C GLU A 318 34.39 4.09 2.96
N ARG A 319 34.06 5.34 2.59
CA ARG A 319 34.75 6.56 3.05
C ARG A 319 34.59 6.79 4.55
N VAL A 320 33.40 6.50 5.08
CA VAL A 320 33.06 6.71 6.49
C VAL A 320 33.36 5.47 7.32
N MET A 321 33.19 4.29 6.72
CA MET A 321 33.23 3.02 7.42
C MET A 321 33.37 1.85 6.44
N ASP A 322 34.22 0.90 6.79
CA ASP A 322 34.44 -0.35 6.06
C ASP A 322 33.13 -1.15 5.88
N ILE A 323 32.94 -1.79 4.71
CA ILE A 323 31.73 -2.56 4.37
C ILE A 323 31.48 -3.78 5.26
N SER A 324 32.52 -4.32 5.90
CA SER A 324 32.45 -5.42 6.85
C SER A 324 31.97 -5.00 8.24
N ARG A 325 32.05 -3.71 8.58
CA ARG A 325 31.65 -3.22 9.91
C ARG A 325 30.16 -3.47 10.15
N THR A 326 29.88 -4.18 11.23
CA THR A 326 28.52 -4.49 11.67
C THR A 326 27.82 -3.23 12.20
N ILE A 327 26.69 -2.87 11.57
CA ILE A 327 25.84 -1.76 12.05
C ILE A 327 24.82 -2.27 13.07
N VAL A 328 24.11 -3.35 12.74
CA VAL A 328 23.09 -3.94 13.62
C VAL A 328 23.69 -5.15 14.33
N PRO A 329 23.85 -5.12 15.67
CA PRO A 329 24.39 -6.25 16.40
C PRO A 329 23.44 -7.45 16.34
N ASP A 330 24.01 -8.65 16.39
CA ASP A 330 23.30 -9.90 16.69
C ASP A 330 22.10 -10.24 15.78
N VAL A 331 22.16 -9.85 14.51
CA VAL A 331 21.17 -10.22 13.49
C VAL A 331 21.78 -11.02 12.34
N ARG A 332 21.01 -11.98 11.85
CA ARG A 332 21.39 -12.87 10.74
C ARG A 332 21.63 -12.12 9.42
N SER A 333 20.98 -10.97 9.22
CA SER A 333 21.14 -10.16 8.00
C SER A 333 22.56 -9.68 7.74
N ASN A 334 23.43 -9.64 8.77
CA ASN A 334 24.85 -9.34 8.63
C ASN A 334 25.58 -10.26 7.63
N SER A 335 25.08 -11.50 7.46
CA SER A 335 25.59 -12.50 6.50
C SER A 335 25.08 -12.32 5.06
N TRP A 336 24.15 -11.40 4.80
CA TRP A 336 23.49 -11.24 3.49
C TRP A 336 24.18 -10.18 2.62
N ALA A 337 25.48 -10.30 2.40
CA ALA A 337 26.29 -9.27 1.72
C ALA A 337 25.74 -8.80 0.36
N GLY A 338 25.13 -9.71 -0.42
CA GLY A 338 24.52 -9.40 -1.73
C GLY A 338 23.04 -9.00 -1.69
N SER A 339 22.43 -8.85 -0.51
CA SER A 339 21.02 -8.48 -0.38
C SER A 339 20.89 -6.99 -0.05
N TRP A 340 20.12 -6.26 -0.86
CA TRP A 340 19.72 -4.89 -0.56
C TRP A 340 19.07 -4.76 0.83
N LYS A 341 18.35 -5.81 1.25
CA LYS A 341 17.60 -5.87 2.51
C LYS A 341 18.51 -5.78 3.73
N LYS A 342 19.74 -6.30 3.67
CA LYS A 342 20.75 -6.14 4.73
C LYS A 342 20.93 -4.66 5.04
N TYR A 343 21.28 -3.88 4.02
CA TYR A 343 21.59 -2.47 4.16
C TYR A 343 20.35 -1.64 4.51
N PHE A 344 19.17 -2.02 4.02
CA PHE A 344 17.91 -1.38 4.43
C PHE A 344 17.64 -1.58 5.94
N ILE A 345 17.91 -2.78 6.47
CA ILE A 345 17.79 -3.07 7.91
C ILE A 345 18.78 -2.22 8.72
N GLU A 346 20.02 -2.05 8.26
CA GLU A 346 21.00 -1.17 8.92
C GLU A 346 20.49 0.27 9.01
N PHE A 347 20.03 0.81 7.88
CA PHE A 347 19.47 2.15 7.77
C PHE A 347 18.27 2.37 8.71
N VAL A 348 17.28 1.47 8.62
CA VAL A 348 16.07 1.52 9.45
C VAL A 348 16.40 1.40 10.94
N PHE A 349 17.34 0.54 11.30
CA PHE A 349 17.78 0.37 12.68
C PHE A 349 18.38 1.65 13.27
N LEU A 350 19.27 2.32 12.53
CA LEU A 350 19.87 3.58 12.99
C LEU A 350 18.83 4.70 13.14
N ARG A 351 17.80 4.71 12.29
CA ARG A 351 16.73 5.70 12.32
C ARG A 351 15.62 5.39 13.34
N GLY A 352 15.42 4.13 13.69
CA GLY A 352 14.22 3.69 14.40
C GLY A 352 12.95 3.73 13.53
N TYR A 353 13.10 3.60 12.21
CA TYR A 353 11.95 3.55 11.29
C TYR A 353 11.21 2.21 11.39
N VAL A 354 9.94 2.20 10.96
CA VAL A 354 9.07 1.02 10.98
C VAL A 354 8.21 0.92 9.72
N MET A 355 7.81 -0.29 9.38
CA MET A 355 6.82 -0.62 8.35
C MET A 355 5.54 -1.11 9.01
N LEU A 356 4.41 -0.77 8.42
CA LEU A 356 3.10 -1.29 8.82
C LEU A 356 2.90 -2.70 8.25
N TYR A 357 2.49 -3.64 9.10
CA TYR A 357 2.16 -5.00 8.69
C TYR A 357 0.67 -5.31 8.93
N PRO A 358 -0.01 -5.97 7.97
CA PRO A 358 -1.34 -6.53 8.20
C PRO A 358 -1.26 -7.68 9.21
N ASN A 359 -2.37 -7.99 9.87
CA ASN A 359 -2.47 -9.04 10.89
C ASN A 359 -3.85 -9.70 10.90
N PHE A 360 -4.37 -10.00 9.70
CA PHE A 360 -5.66 -10.65 9.54
C PHE A 360 -5.62 -12.12 9.97
N ASP A 361 -6.79 -12.60 10.34
CA ASP A 361 -7.01 -13.97 10.81
C ASP A 361 -6.49 -15.02 9.82
N ASN A 362 -5.99 -16.14 10.35
CA ASN A 362 -5.44 -17.27 9.59
C ASN A 362 -4.30 -16.90 8.63
N PHE A 363 -3.56 -15.82 8.92
CA PHE A 363 -2.54 -15.26 8.03
C PHE A 363 -3.08 -14.84 6.66
N THR A 364 -4.36 -14.49 6.57
CA THR A 364 -4.92 -13.88 5.36
C THR A 364 -4.12 -12.63 5.02
N SER A 365 -3.78 -12.47 3.74
CA SER A 365 -2.76 -11.54 3.29
C SER A 365 -3.13 -10.88 1.96
N LEU A 366 -2.49 -9.77 1.65
CA LEU A 366 -2.70 -9.03 0.40
C LEU A 366 -1.68 -9.44 -0.67
N SER A 367 -0.62 -10.14 -0.26
CA SER A 367 0.30 -10.85 -1.14
C SER A 367 0.73 -12.20 -0.55
N THR A 368 1.21 -13.08 -1.43
CA THR A 368 1.82 -14.37 -1.09
C THR A 368 3.11 -14.55 -1.91
N ASN A 369 4.09 -15.29 -1.38
CA ASN A 369 5.35 -15.57 -2.07
C ASN A 369 5.45 -17.07 -2.41
N HIS A 370 5.73 -17.36 -3.67
CA HIS A 370 5.79 -18.73 -4.20
C HIS A 370 7.16 -19.40 -4.04
N LEU A 371 8.14 -18.68 -3.47
CA LEU A 371 9.51 -19.12 -3.20
C LEU A 371 10.15 -19.78 -4.43
N GLU A 372 10.15 -19.08 -5.56
CA GLU A 372 10.66 -19.64 -6.81
C GLU A 372 12.20 -19.77 -6.80
N VAL A 373 12.72 -20.74 -7.55
CA VAL A 373 14.16 -21.01 -7.63
C VAL A 373 14.89 -19.85 -8.28
N GLY A 374 15.95 -19.34 -7.65
CA GLY A 374 16.79 -18.23 -8.14
C GLY A 374 17.85 -17.83 -7.12
N SER A 375 18.23 -16.55 -7.09
CA SER A 375 19.39 -16.04 -6.33
C SER A 375 19.45 -16.47 -4.87
N HIS A 376 18.30 -16.56 -4.18
CA HIS A 376 18.22 -16.93 -2.77
C HIS A 376 17.81 -18.39 -2.51
N VAL A 377 17.31 -19.10 -3.52
CA VAL A 377 16.74 -20.44 -3.39
C VAL A 377 17.25 -21.30 -4.54
N LYS A 378 18.27 -22.12 -4.28
CA LYS A 378 18.84 -23.05 -5.29
C LYS A 378 17.98 -24.32 -5.49
N HIS A 379 17.30 -24.76 -4.43
CA HIS A 379 16.38 -25.88 -4.43
C HIS A 379 15.15 -25.55 -3.58
N CYS A 380 13.98 -25.90 -4.10
CA CYS A 380 12.71 -25.66 -3.44
C CYS A 380 11.88 -26.95 -3.37
N THR A 381 11.60 -27.40 -2.15
CA THR A 381 10.69 -28.52 -1.88
C THR A 381 9.29 -27.98 -1.56
N THR A 382 8.25 -28.81 -1.71
CA THR A 382 6.87 -28.42 -1.40
C THR A 382 6.71 -27.89 0.03
N GLY A 383 7.23 -28.62 1.03
CA GLY A 383 7.18 -28.19 2.43
C GLY A 383 7.97 -26.91 2.72
N LYS A 384 8.95 -26.54 1.87
CA LYS A 384 9.64 -25.24 1.98
C LYS A 384 8.79 -24.12 1.40
N LYS A 385 8.07 -24.34 0.29
CA LYS A 385 7.12 -23.37 -0.28
C LYS A 385 5.99 -23.03 0.70
N GLU A 386 5.45 -24.03 1.38
CA GLU A 386 4.36 -23.86 2.37
C GLU A 386 4.69 -22.88 3.52
N LEU A 387 5.97 -22.65 3.82
CA LEU A 387 6.41 -21.68 4.81
C LEU A 387 6.21 -20.21 4.36
N PHE A 388 6.08 -19.97 3.06
CA PHE A 388 5.98 -18.63 2.46
C PHE A 388 4.60 -18.38 1.85
N LEU A 389 3.83 -19.44 1.60
CA LEU A 389 2.47 -19.32 1.08
C LEU A 389 1.51 -18.82 2.16
N LEU A 390 0.78 -17.77 1.81
CA LEU A 390 -0.33 -17.21 2.59
C LEU A 390 -1.64 -17.32 1.81
N PRO A 391 -2.78 -17.55 2.49
CA PRO A 391 -4.06 -17.37 1.84
C PRO A 391 -4.23 -15.90 1.43
N LEU A 392 -4.48 -15.68 0.14
CA LEU A 392 -4.81 -14.35 -0.36
C LEU A 392 -6.22 -13.96 0.06
N MET A 393 -6.39 -12.70 0.44
CA MET A 393 -7.70 -12.16 0.74
C MET A 393 -8.56 -12.16 -0.54
N ASP A 394 -9.71 -12.83 -0.48
CA ASP A 394 -10.67 -12.89 -1.58
C ASP A 394 -11.68 -11.73 -1.51
N LEU A 395 -12.31 -11.45 -2.64
CA LEU A 395 -13.43 -10.51 -2.79
C LEU A 395 -14.68 -10.98 -2.05
N ARG A 396 -14.85 -12.30 -1.89
CA ARG A 396 -15.99 -12.92 -1.20
C ARG A 396 -15.75 -12.99 0.30
N SER A 397 -16.19 -11.96 1.02
CA SER A 397 -16.33 -12.07 2.48
C SER A 397 -17.48 -13.03 2.82
N THR A 398 -17.28 -13.84 3.85
CA THR A 398 -18.26 -14.82 4.35
C THR A 398 -19.53 -14.18 4.93
N THR A 399 -19.51 -12.87 5.18
CA THR A 399 -20.68 -12.04 5.46
C THR A 399 -20.93 -11.12 4.28
N ALA A 400 -22.16 -11.10 3.76
CA ALA A 400 -22.54 -10.43 2.52
C ALA A 400 -22.35 -8.89 2.49
N HIS A 401 -21.80 -8.27 3.55
CA HIS A 401 -21.80 -6.82 3.75
C HIS A 401 -20.47 -6.20 4.21
N ASP A 402 -19.45 -6.99 4.58
CA ASP A 402 -18.15 -6.45 5.03
C ASP A 402 -17.02 -6.86 4.07
N ILE A 403 -16.24 -5.91 3.57
CA ILE A 403 -15.07 -6.19 2.72
C ILE A 403 -13.94 -6.75 3.59
N GLY A 404 -13.18 -7.74 3.11
CA GLY A 404 -12.12 -8.40 3.88
C GLY A 404 -11.11 -7.45 4.53
N ILE A 405 -10.75 -6.34 3.87
CA ILE A 405 -9.81 -5.35 4.44
C ILE A 405 -10.40 -4.53 5.61
N LEU A 406 -11.72 -4.56 5.80
CA LEU A 406 -12.42 -4.01 6.97
C LEU A 406 -12.60 -5.03 8.10
N HIS A 407 -12.05 -6.26 8.00
CA HIS A 407 -11.92 -7.19 9.13
C HIS A 407 -10.85 -6.71 10.12
N LEU A 408 -10.96 -5.44 10.49
CA LEU A 408 -10.17 -4.69 11.44
C LEU A 408 -11.04 -4.40 12.67
N PRO A 409 -10.42 -4.24 13.85
CA PRO A 409 -11.11 -3.73 15.03
C PRO A 409 -11.90 -2.44 14.70
N ASN A 410 -13.18 -2.41 15.04
CA ASN A 410 -14.09 -1.29 14.77
C ASN A 410 -14.22 -0.88 13.28
N ARG A 411 -13.88 -1.76 12.33
CA ARG A 411 -13.93 -1.53 10.89
C ARG A 411 -13.19 -0.25 10.46
N ILE A 412 -12.06 0.03 11.11
CA ILE A 412 -11.24 1.21 10.81
C ILE A 412 -9.76 0.93 11.10
N LEU A 413 -8.87 1.60 10.36
CA LEU A 413 -7.46 1.63 10.73
C LEU A 413 -7.26 2.32 12.09
N PRO A 414 -6.49 1.72 13.02
CA PRO A 414 -6.17 2.31 14.30
C PRO A 414 -5.45 3.66 14.16
N HIS A 415 -5.37 4.39 15.27
CA HIS A 415 -4.47 5.54 15.34
C HIS A 415 -3.01 5.07 15.39
N PHE A 416 -2.09 5.86 14.83
CA PHE A 416 -0.68 5.44 14.73
C PHE A 416 -0.06 5.18 16.11
N ASP A 417 -0.39 5.99 17.10
CA ASP A 417 0.04 5.87 18.51
C ASP A 417 -0.51 4.63 19.24
N SER A 418 -1.56 4.00 18.68
CA SER A 418 -2.18 2.80 19.24
C SER A 418 -1.71 1.50 18.61
N LEU A 419 -0.88 1.55 17.56
CA LEU A 419 -0.37 0.36 16.90
C LEU A 419 0.69 -0.34 17.77
N PRO A 420 0.59 -1.66 17.99
CA PRO A 420 1.66 -2.42 18.62
C PRO A 420 2.95 -2.32 17.82
N VAL A 421 4.09 -2.26 18.52
CA VAL A 421 5.41 -2.21 17.90
C VAL A 421 6.20 -3.44 18.30
N VAL A 422 6.84 -4.09 17.33
CA VAL A 422 7.81 -5.16 17.57
C VAL A 422 9.21 -4.72 17.15
N ASN A 423 10.24 -5.24 17.81
CA ASN A 423 11.63 -5.02 17.41
C ASN A 423 12.09 -6.02 16.33
N LEU A 424 13.38 -5.95 15.92
CA LEU A 424 13.96 -6.85 14.92
C LEU A 424 13.93 -8.35 15.33
N THR A 425 13.78 -8.65 16.63
CA THR A 425 13.67 -10.02 17.15
C THR A 425 12.22 -10.46 17.36
N GLY A 426 11.24 -9.66 16.95
CA GLY A 426 9.81 -9.96 17.11
C GLY A 426 9.25 -9.78 18.52
N ALA A 427 10.00 -9.19 19.44
CA ALA A 427 9.53 -8.88 20.79
C ALA A 427 8.79 -7.54 20.82
N LEU A 428 7.76 -7.41 21.66
CA LEU A 428 7.04 -6.15 21.87
C LEU A 428 7.98 -5.06 22.40
N THR A 429 7.80 -3.85 21.88
CA THR A 429 8.58 -2.67 22.25
C THR A 429 7.75 -1.40 22.04
N ARG A 430 8.40 -0.24 22.09
CA ARG A 430 7.82 1.07 21.79
C ARG A 430 8.66 1.80 20.73
N MET A 431 8.04 2.75 20.04
CA MET A 431 8.71 3.58 19.02
C MET A 431 9.91 4.36 19.58
N ASP A 432 9.76 4.98 20.75
CA ASP A 432 10.83 5.75 21.40
C ASP A 432 12.02 4.87 21.79
N HIS A 433 11.77 3.62 22.19
CA HIS A 433 12.83 2.66 22.46
C HIS A 433 13.61 2.28 21.19
N LEU A 434 12.92 2.05 20.05
CA LEU A 434 13.60 1.78 18.78
C LEU A 434 14.51 2.93 18.36
N GLN A 435 14.02 4.17 18.50
CA GLN A 435 14.80 5.37 18.21
C GLN A 435 16.00 5.51 19.16
N ALA A 436 15.80 5.33 20.47
CA ALA A 436 16.88 5.42 21.45
C ALA A 436 18.00 4.41 21.17
N VAL A 437 17.66 3.17 20.81
CA VAL A 437 18.63 2.14 20.45
C VAL A 437 19.40 2.51 19.17
N GLY A 438 18.70 3.00 18.14
CA GLY A 438 19.34 3.48 16.91
C GLY A 438 20.30 4.65 17.14
N LEU A 439 19.90 5.63 17.95
CA LEU A 439 20.70 6.80 18.33
C LEU A 439 21.93 6.40 19.17
N ALA A 440 21.77 5.48 20.11
CA ALA A 440 22.87 4.95 20.89
C ALA A 440 23.90 4.26 19.99
N ARG A 441 23.43 3.40 19.05
CA ARG A 441 24.31 2.74 18.09
C ARG A 441 25.00 3.72 17.17
N ARG A 442 24.30 4.73 16.65
CA ARG A 442 24.90 5.80 15.85
C ARG A 442 26.03 6.50 16.61
N SER A 443 25.80 6.84 17.88
CA SER A 443 26.79 7.51 18.72
C SER A 443 28.03 6.64 18.94
N GLU A 444 27.85 5.34 19.15
CA GLU A 444 28.94 4.36 19.24
C GLU A 444 29.75 4.25 17.93
N LEU A 445 29.05 4.26 16.79
CA LEU A 445 29.67 4.04 15.47
C LEU A 445 30.42 5.27 14.95
N PHE A 446 29.89 6.47 15.15
CA PHE A 446 30.40 7.70 14.53
C PHE A 446 30.93 8.73 15.53
N GLY A 447 30.72 8.54 16.84
CA GLY A 447 31.24 9.43 17.88
C GLY A 447 30.66 10.85 17.84
N CYS A 448 29.55 11.10 17.13
CA CYS A 448 29.01 12.44 16.95
C CYS A 448 27.64 12.65 17.63
N SER A 449 27.48 13.81 18.26
CA SER A 449 26.26 14.27 18.92
C SER A 449 25.47 15.29 18.09
N LYS A 450 25.84 15.50 16.82
CA LYS A 450 25.13 16.43 15.91
C LYS A 450 23.68 16.00 15.73
N GLU A 451 22.80 17.00 15.63
CA GLU A 451 21.39 16.83 15.30
C GLU A 451 21.22 16.03 14.00
N ILE A 452 20.26 15.12 13.99
CA ILE A 452 19.95 14.31 12.83
C ILE A 452 18.79 14.96 12.10
N LEU A 453 19.06 15.44 10.88
CA LEU A 453 18.02 16.03 10.05
C LEU A 453 17.08 14.92 9.54
N PRO A 454 15.77 15.19 9.42
CA PRO A 454 14.84 14.25 8.80
C PRO A 454 15.23 13.92 7.36
N PHE A 455 15.14 12.65 6.97
CA PHE A 455 15.34 12.20 5.58
C PHE A 455 16.69 12.58 4.97
N ASN A 456 17.77 12.53 5.77
CA ASN A 456 19.10 12.95 5.36
C ASN A 456 20.16 11.98 5.89
N ALA A 457 20.72 11.16 5.01
CA ALA A 457 21.64 10.09 5.40
C ALA A 457 23.01 10.63 5.80
N ARG A 458 23.43 11.78 5.25
CA ARG A 458 24.67 12.48 5.66
C ARG A 458 24.66 12.85 7.13
N SER A 459 23.60 13.49 7.62
CA SER A 459 23.43 13.83 9.04
C SER A 459 23.31 12.59 9.93
N LEU A 460 22.68 11.52 9.43
CA LEU A 460 22.62 10.23 10.10
C LEU A 460 24.03 9.64 10.29
N MET A 461 24.88 9.72 9.27
CA MET A 461 26.25 9.21 9.26
C MET A 461 27.32 10.24 9.67
N CYS A 462 26.91 11.36 10.28
CA CYS A 462 27.79 12.40 10.81
C CYS A 462 28.67 13.15 9.78
N LEU A 463 28.26 13.16 8.50
CA LEU A 463 28.95 13.89 7.44
C LEU A 463 28.42 15.32 7.31
N ASN A 464 29.28 16.25 6.89
CA ASN A 464 28.83 17.60 6.55
C ASN A 464 28.25 17.61 5.12
N ASN A 465 27.42 18.60 4.79
CA ASN A 465 26.79 18.71 3.47
C ASN A 465 27.80 18.92 2.31
N PHE A 466 29.07 19.21 2.62
CA PHE A 466 30.14 19.52 1.67
C PHE A 466 31.20 18.41 1.51
N ASP A 467 31.05 17.27 2.20
CA ASP A 467 32.00 16.14 2.18
C ASP A 467 31.66 15.06 1.13
#